data_AF-A0A3D2F0Q4-F1
#
_entry.id   AF-A0A3D2F0Q4-F1
#
_cell.length_a   1.000
_cell.length_b   1.000
_cell.length_c   1.000
_cell.angle_alpha   90.00
_cell.angle_beta   90.00
_cell.angle_gamma   90.00
#
_symmetry.space_group_name_H-M   'P 1'
#
loop_
_entity.id
_entity.type
_entity.pdbx_description
1 polymer ?
#
loop_
_entity_poly.entity_id
_entity_poly.type
_entity_poly.pdbx_seq_one_letter_code
_entity_poly.pdbx_strand_id
1 'polypeptide(L)' 'MNILIEKLNKIKPQKIGKEPFVILSLEDFEKMREDLEMHESKILPAKISKARKEADEGKVLTFDEVKKKLKLA' A
#
# COMPACT_ATOMS: atom_id res chain seq x y z
N MET A 1 14.43 4.31 2.73
CA MET A 1 14.36 5.17 1.53
C MET A 1 13.42 4.47 0.56
N ASN A 2 12.34 5.12 0.13
CA ASN A 2 11.24 4.43 -0.57
C ASN A 2 11.66 4.09 -2.01
N ILE A 3 11.77 2.81 -2.37
CA ILE A 3 12.29 2.31 -3.66
C ILE A 3 11.56 2.95 -4.85
N LEU A 4 10.29 3.31 -4.66
CA LEU A 4 9.46 3.96 -5.66
C LEU A 4 9.89 5.41 -5.96
N ILE A 5 10.32 6.17 -4.94
CA ILE A 5 10.82 7.54 -5.11
C ILE A 5 12.13 7.52 -5.91
N GLU A 6 13.01 6.55 -5.66
CA GLU A 6 14.23 6.38 -6.44
C GLU A 6 13.96 6.00 -7.90
N LYS A 7 12.93 5.19 -8.16
CA LYS A 7 12.47 4.90 -9.53
C LYS A 7 11.94 6.16 -10.20
N LEU A 8 11.07 6.93 -9.53
CA LEU A 8 10.49 8.16 -10.06
C LEU A 8 11.55 9.20 -10.43
N ASN A 9 12.58 9.36 -9.58
CA ASN A 9 13.70 10.28 -9.86
C ASN A 9 14.50 9.91 -11.12
N LYS A 10 14.40 8.66 -11.60
CA LYS A 10 15.05 8.19 -12.83
C LYS A 10 14.14 8.32 -14.06
N ILE A 11 12.83 8.51 -13.87
CA ILE A 11 11.87 8.66 -14.97
C ILE A 11 11.90 10.10 -15.45
N LYS A 12 12.27 10.29 -16.72
CA LYS A 12 12.23 11.62 -17.34
C LYS A 12 10.78 11.99 -17.66
N PRO A 13 10.32 13.20 -17.31
CA PRO A 13 9.03 13.69 -17.76
C PRO A 13 8.98 13.70 -19.29
N GLN A 14 7.88 13.18 -19.84
CA GLN A 14 7.56 13.26 -21.25
C GLN A 14 6.68 14.47 -21.50
N LYS A 15 6.83 15.15 -22.64
CA LYS A 15 5.98 16.28 -22.99
C LYS A 15 4.79 15.78 -23.80
N ILE A 16 3.57 15.93 -23.28
CA ILE A 16 2.34 15.67 -24.02
C ILE A 16 1.62 17.00 -24.18
N GLY A 17 1.60 17.53 -25.41
CA GLY A 17 1.10 18.88 -25.67
C GLY A 17 2.01 19.97 -25.06
N LYS A 18 1.44 20.83 -24.20
CA LYS A 18 2.17 21.92 -23.52
C LYS A 18 2.68 21.56 -22.13
N GLU A 19 2.21 20.46 -21.56
CA GLU A 19 2.49 20.09 -20.17
C GLU A 19 3.43 18.87 -20.07
N PRO A 20 4.30 18.83 -19.04
CA PRO A 20 5.11 17.67 -18.73
C PRO A 20 4.30 16.62 -17.97
N PHE A 21 4.34 15.38 -18.42
CA PHE A 21 3.71 14.22 -17.80
C PHE A 21 4.75 13.16 -17.44
N VAL A 22 4.53 12.47 -16.34
CA VAL A 22 5.28 11.26 -15.98
C VAL A 22 4.39 10.08 -16.29
N ILE A 23 4.85 9.19 -17.17
CA ILE A 23 4.14 7.96 -17.50
C ILE A 23 4.67 6.85 -16.61
N LEU A 24 3.78 6.24 -15.82
CA LEU A 24 4.08 5.10 -14.97
C LEU A 24 3.44 3.84 -15.52
N SER A 25 3.99 2.68 -15.14
CA SER A 25 3.25 1.43 -15.27
C SER A 25 2.04 1.46 -14.34
N LEU A 26 1.01 0.67 -14.67
CA LEU A 26 -0.18 0.58 -13.81
C LEU A 26 0.20 0.11 -12.40
N GLU A 27 1.07 -0.90 -12.30
CA GLU A 27 1.57 -1.43 -11.02
C GLU A 27 2.29 -0.35 -10.19
N ASP A 28 3.21 0.41 -10.79
CA ASP A 28 3.94 1.46 -10.06
C ASP A 28 2.99 2.59 -9.63
N PHE A 29 1.98 2.93 -10.44
CA PHE A 29 0.96 3.92 -10.09
C PHE A 29 0.09 3.45 -8.91
N GLU A 30 -0.42 2.22 -8.95
CA GLU A 30 -1.26 1.68 -7.88
C GLU A 30 -0.49 1.59 -6.56
N LYS A 31 0.75 1.13 -6.62
CA LYS A 31 1.64 1.10 -5.45
C LYS A 31 1.89 2.50 -4.88
N MET A 32 2.09 3.50 -5.74
CA MET A 32 2.29 4.88 -5.29
C MET A 32 1.04 5.44 -4.61
N ARG A 33 -0.14 5.15 -5.17
CA ARG A 33 -1.43 5.55 -4.61
C ARG A 33 -1.64 4.90 -3.24
N GLU A 34 -1.43 3.59 -3.13
CA GLU A 34 -1.58 2.87 -1.87
C GLU A 34 -0.61 3.39 -0.80
N ASP A 35 0.66 3.62 -1.15
CA ASP A 35 1.66 4.22 -0.25
C ASP A 35 1.22 5.60 0.26
N LEU A 36 0.66 6.44 -0.62
CA LEU A 36 0.16 7.77 -0.26
C LEU A 36 -1.06 7.67 0.66
N GLU A 37 -2.03 6.82 0.33
CA GLU A 37 -3.21 6.57 1.17
C GLU A 37 -2.82 6.05 2.56
N MET A 38 -1.81 5.17 2.63
CA MET A 38 -1.25 4.69 3.89
C MET A 38 -0.58 5.81 4.69
N HIS A 39 0.23 6.66 4.03
CA HIS A 39 0.97 7.75 4.66
C HIS A 39 0.03 8.86 5.18
N GLU A 40 -0.99 9.23 4.40
CA GLU A 40 -1.96 10.27 4.78
C GLU A 40 -2.91 9.80 5.88
N SER A 41 -3.08 8.49 6.04
CA SER A 41 -3.95 7.93 7.05
C SER A 41 -3.37 8.11 8.46
N LYS A 42 -4.01 8.99 9.23
CA LYS A 42 -3.69 9.20 10.67
C LYS A 42 -3.99 7.96 11.53
N ILE A 43 -4.81 7.04 11.04
CA ILE A 43 -5.35 5.90 11.81
C ILE A 43 -4.59 4.60 11.46
N LEU A 44 -4.08 4.46 10.24
CA LEU A 44 -3.39 3.23 9.81
C LEU A 44 -2.18 2.88 10.67
N PRO A 45 -1.26 3.80 11.00
CA PRO A 45 -0.09 3.47 11.82
C PRO A 45 -0.49 2.86 13.17
N ALA A 46 -1.53 3.42 13.81
CA ALA A 46 -2.07 2.89 15.06
C ALA A 46 -2.70 1.49 14.87
N LYS A 47 -3.45 1.29 13.77
CA LYS A 47 -4.03 -0.03 13.43
C LYS A 47 -2.95 -1.07 13.14
N ILE A 48 -1.90 -0.73 12.40
CA ILE A 48 -0.78 -1.63 12.10
C ILE A 48 -0.04 -1.98 13.38
N SER A 49 0.26 -0.99 14.23
CA SER A 49 0.91 -1.23 15.52
C SER A 49 0.07 -2.15 16.41
N LYS A 50 -1.25 -1.95 16.44
CA LYS A 50 -2.17 -2.81 17.18
C LYS A 50 -2.19 -4.23 16.62
N ALA A 51 -2.31 -4.38 15.30
CA ALA A 51 -2.32 -5.69 14.64
C ALA A 51 -1.02 -6.47 14.87
N ARG A 52 0.14 -5.80 14.85
CA ARG A 52 1.43 -6.43 15.19
C ARG A 52 1.44 -6.96 16.61
N LYS A 53 1.00 -6.14 17.58
CA LYS A 53 0.90 -6.56 18.98
C LYS A 53 -0.05 -7.74 19.17
N GLU A 54 -1.21 -7.72 18.50
CA GLU A 54 -2.15 -8.85 18.53
C GLU A 54 -1.53 -10.12 17.93
N ALA A 55 -0.74 -10.00 16.86
CA ALA A 55 -0.02 -11.13 16.27
C ALA A 55 1.05 -11.70 17.21
N ASP A 56 1.85 -10.84 17.85
CA ASP A 56 2.87 -11.24 18.83
C ASP A 56 2.25 -11.91 20.07
N GLU A 57 1.03 -11.50 20.46
CA GLU A 57 0.23 -12.11 21.53
C GLU A 57 -0.50 -13.39 21.08
N GLY A 58 -0.34 -13.83 19.83
CA GLY A 58 -1.01 -15.02 19.27
C GLY A 58 -2.50 -14.83 18.99
N LYS A 59 -3.02 -13.61 19.05
CA LYS A 59 -4.42 -13.25 18.72
C LYS A 59 -4.60 -13.14 17.21
N VAL A 60 -4.25 -14.20 16.49
CA VAL A 60 -4.40 -14.33 15.05
C VAL A 60 -5.54 -15.29 14.72
N LEU A 61 -6.21 -15.07 13.59
CA LEU A 61 -7.17 -16.02 13.06
C LEU A 61 -6.49 -16.85 11.98
N THR A 62 -6.66 -18.15 12.07
CA THR A 62 -6.31 -19.08 10.99
C THR A 62 -7.26 -18.91 9.81
N PHE A 63 -6.83 -19.36 8.64
CA PHE A 63 -7.63 -19.26 7.43
C PHE A 63 -8.99 -19.98 7.54
N ASP A 64 -9.03 -21.13 8.21
CA ASP A 64 -10.26 -21.90 8.42
C ASP A 64 -11.22 -21.18 9.38
N GLU A 65 -10.70 -20.54 10.43
CA GLU A 65 -11.50 -19.71 11.33
C GLU A 65 -12.09 -18.49 10.61
N VAL A 66 -11.34 -17.88 9.69
CA VAL A 66 -11.82 -16.78 8.84
C VAL A 66 -12.93 -17.27 7.92
N LYS A 67 -12.74 -18.41 7.22
CA LYS A 67 -13.77 -19.00 6.36
C LYS A 67 -15.07 -19.24 7.09
N LYS A 68 -14.99 -19.85 8.29
CA LYS A 68 -16.15 -20.13 9.14
C LYS A 68 -16.88 -18.86 9.59
N LYS A 69 -16.15 -17.80 9.94
CA LYS A 69 -16.73 -16.50 10.32
C LYS A 69 -17.40 -15.79 9.14
N LEU A 70 -16.79 -15.85 7.96
CA LEU A 70 -17.29 -15.19 6.75
C LEU A 70 -18.33 -16.02 5.98
N LYS A 71 -18.66 -17.23 6.45
CA LYS A 71 -19.59 -18.17 5.78
C LYS A 71 -19.18 -18.47 4.34
N LEU A 72 -17.87 -18.56 4.10
CA LEU A 72 -17.29 -18.88 2.79
C LEU A 72 -17.17 -20.41 2.58
N ALA A 73 -17.58 -21.20 3.57
CA ALA A 73 -17.74 -22.64 3.54
C ALA A 73 -18.83 -23.06 4.56
#